data_AF-A0A7V5Q9N3-F1
#
_entry.id   AF-A0A7V5Q9N3-F1
#
_cell.length_a   1.000
_cell.length_b   1.000
_cell.length_c   1.000
_cell.angle_alpha   90.00
_cell.angle_beta   90.00
_cell.angle_gamma   90.00
#
_symmetry.space_group_name_H-M   'P 1'
#
loop_
_entity.id
_entity.type
_entity.pdbx_description
1 polymer ?
#
loop_
_entity_poly.entity_id
_entity_poly.type
_entity_poly.pdbx_seq_one_letter_code
_entity_poly.pdbx_strand_id
1 'polypeptide(L)'
;MRKPIPSLNPRQIRKFRELMRSAPGAEHPGDAGRRAEFEFHKWQLVHKIIHDHPFHVKTNQPRADQWREALNVIRDLDEMELIDWVLLQIEVAENLARGIQDMRPRKGGQCHPLLLEYTGNRKRHALAVLHFARDGEKEGLYTVNSSWHSKTEALLPETPRKAERHCGGHEGVPWDIPE
;
A
#
# COMPACT_ATOMS: atom_id res chain seq x y z
N MET A 1 -31.53 17.21 -10.38
CA MET A 1 -30.80 16.41 -11.40
C MET A 1 -29.38 16.16 -10.91
N ARG A 2 -28.95 14.89 -10.78
CA ARG A 2 -27.55 14.56 -10.43
C ARG A 2 -26.67 14.91 -11.63
N LYS A 3 -25.66 15.78 -11.47
CA LYS A 3 -24.61 15.90 -12.49
C LYS A 3 -23.87 14.57 -12.56
N PRO A 4 -23.60 14.02 -13.76
CA PRO A 4 -22.83 12.79 -13.87
C PRO A 4 -21.47 12.98 -13.20
N ILE A 5 -21.08 12.02 -12.39
CA ILE A 5 -19.73 11.97 -11.81
C ILE A 5 -18.76 11.90 -13.00
N PRO A 6 -17.72 12.75 -13.07
CA PRO A 6 -16.76 12.70 -14.15
C PRO A 6 -16.10 11.32 -14.18
N SER A 7 -16.32 10.58 -15.26
CA SER A 7 -15.63 9.31 -15.50
C SER A 7 -14.15 9.58 -15.75
N LEU A 8 -13.29 8.68 -15.28
CA LEU A 8 -11.86 8.74 -15.54
C LEU A 8 -11.55 8.72 -17.04
N ASN A 9 -10.44 9.35 -17.44
CA ASN A 9 -10.00 9.41 -18.84
C ASN A 9 -9.79 8.00 -19.42
N PRO A 10 -10.56 7.58 -20.43
CA PRO A 10 -10.49 6.22 -20.99
C PRO A 10 -9.11 5.85 -21.53
N ARG A 11 -8.34 6.83 -22.04
CA ARG A 11 -6.98 6.58 -22.54
C ARG A 11 -6.02 6.21 -21.42
N GLN A 12 -6.14 6.86 -20.27
CA GLN A 12 -5.28 6.57 -19.12
C GLN A 12 -5.68 5.23 -18.47
N ILE A 13 -6.98 4.93 -18.38
CA ILE A 13 -7.47 3.61 -17.91
C ILE A 13 -6.97 2.49 -18.83
N ARG A 14 -7.03 2.69 -20.15
CA ARG A 14 -6.49 1.72 -21.12
C ARG A 14 -4.99 1.46 -20.88
N LYS A 15 -4.20 2.54 -20.74
CA LYS A 15 -2.77 2.43 -20.44
C LYS A 15 -2.51 1.69 -19.12
N PHE A 16 -3.33 1.96 -18.10
CA PHE A 16 -3.24 1.25 -16.82
C PHE A 16 -3.54 -0.24 -16.98
N ARG A 17 -4.60 -0.62 -17.69
CA ARG A 17 -4.93 -2.02 -17.96
C ARG A 17 -3.86 -2.74 -18.77
N GLU A 18 -3.27 -2.05 -19.75
CA GLU A 18 -2.14 -2.59 -20.53
C GLU A 18 -0.92 -2.85 -19.62
N LEU A 19 -0.61 -1.93 -18.70
CA LEU A 19 0.42 -2.15 -17.68
C LEU A 19 0.07 -3.36 -16.79
N MET A 20 -1.15 -3.43 -16.24
CA MET A 20 -1.53 -4.53 -15.34
C MET A 20 -1.45 -5.92 -16.01
N ARG A 21 -1.66 -6.03 -17.32
CA ARG A 21 -1.44 -7.28 -18.08
C ARG A 21 0.03 -7.66 -18.21
N SER A 22 0.94 -6.71 -18.14
CA SER A 22 2.38 -6.96 -18.14
C SER A 22 2.96 -7.14 -16.73
N ALA A 23 2.10 -7.39 -15.72
CA ALA A 23 2.56 -7.64 -14.36
C ALA A 23 3.52 -8.84 -14.33
N PRO A 24 4.72 -8.70 -13.75
CA PRO A 24 5.63 -9.82 -13.61
C PRO A 24 5.03 -10.86 -12.66
N GLY A 25 5.17 -12.15 -13.02
CA GLY A 25 4.77 -13.28 -12.20
C GLY A 25 5.59 -13.38 -10.91
N ALA A 26 5.10 -14.16 -9.95
CA ALA A 26 5.72 -14.31 -8.62
C ALA A 26 6.85 -15.37 -8.57
N GLU A 27 7.41 -15.75 -9.73
CA GLU A 27 8.01 -17.08 -9.87
C GLU A 27 9.50 -17.15 -9.47
N HIS A 28 10.23 -16.03 -9.40
CA HIS A 28 11.64 -16.05 -9.00
C HIS A 28 12.12 -14.87 -8.11
N PRO A 29 12.97 -15.10 -7.09
CA PRO A 29 13.57 -14.06 -6.26
C PRO A 29 14.40 -13.03 -7.05
N GLY A 30 14.95 -13.43 -8.20
CA GLY A 30 15.68 -12.54 -9.12
C GLY A 30 14.80 -11.50 -9.83
N ASP A 31 13.48 -11.58 -9.66
CA ASP A 31 12.53 -10.64 -10.27
C ASP A 31 12.15 -9.47 -9.36
N ALA A 32 12.80 -9.34 -8.20
CA ALA A 32 12.55 -8.26 -7.24
C ALA A 32 12.70 -6.87 -7.88
N GLY A 33 13.75 -6.64 -8.68
CA GLY A 33 13.95 -5.39 -9.41
C GLY A 33 12.83 -5.12 -10.41
N ARG A 34 12.49 -6.11 -11.25
CA ARG A 34 11.39 -6.01 -12.24
C ARG A 34 10.04 -5.76 -11.57
N ARG A 35 9.78 -6.38 -10.42
CA ARG A 35 8.56 -6.17 -9.63
C ARG A 35 8.53 -4.77 -9.03
N ALA A 36 9.64 -4.29 -8.47
CA ALA A 36 9.72 -2.95 -7.91
C ALA A 36 9.52 -1.86 -9.00
N GLU A 37 10.06 -2.07 -10.20
CA GLU A 37 9.83 -1.18 -11.35
C GLU A 37 8.36 -1.18 -11.77
N PHE A 38 7.74 -2.36 -11.85
CA PHE A 38 6.33 -2.50 -12.14
C PHE A 38 5.46 -1.75 -11.12
N GLU A 39 5.66 -1.98 -9.82
CA GLU A 39 4.92 -1.32 -8.75
C GLU A 39 5.09 0.21 -8.80
N PHE A 40 6.31 0.70 -9.05
CA PHE A 40 6.54 2.13 -9.20
C PHE A 40 5.76 2.72 -10.39
N HIS A 41 5.84 2.10 -11.57
CA HIS A 41 5.08 2.54 -12.76
C HIS A 41 3.56 2.48 -12.53
N LYS A 42 3.07 1.44 -11.86
CA LYS A 42 1.66 1.29 -11.48
C LYS A 42 1.20 2.46 -10.65
N TRP A 43 1.88 2.74 -9.54
CA TRP A 43 1.52 3.84 -8.63
C TRP A 43 1.73 5.22 -9.25
N GLN A 44 2.70 5.37 -10.16
CA GLN A 44 2.85 6.59 -10.94
C GLN A 44 1.64 6.86 -11.84
N LEU A 45 1.13 5.84 -12.54
CA LEU A 45 -0.06 5.96 -13.37
C LEU A 45 -1.31 6.22 -12.53
N VAL A 46 -1.52 5.46 -11.45
CA VAL A 46 -2.66 5.66 -10.53
C VAL A 46 -2.66 7.08 -9.99
N HIS A 47 -1.54 7.53 -9.43
CA HIS A 47 -1.41 8.90 -8.91
C HIS A 47 -1.71 9.95 -9.99
N LYS A 48 -1.20 9.77 -11.22
CA LYS A 48 -1.48 10.68 -12.32
C LYS A 48 -2.96 10.70 -12.69
N ILE A 49 -3.61 9.54 -12.77
CA ILE A 49 -5.04 9.45 -13.08
C ILE A 49 -5.87 10.18 -12.03
N ILE A 50 -5.61 9.94 -10.74
CA ILE A 50 -6.32 10.61 -9.65
C ILE A 50 -6.06 12.11 -9.68
N HIS A 51 -4.81 12.54 -9.84
CA HIS A 51 -4.43 13.95 -9.92
C HIS A 51 -5.15 14.69 -11.06
N ASP A 52 -5.22 14.07 -12.24
CA ASP A 52 -5.84 14.68 -13.43
C ASP A 52 -7.39 14.67 -13.37
N HIS A 53 -7.98 13.95 -12.41
CA HIS A 53 -9.44 13.80 -12.24
C HIS A 53 -9.89 14.21 -10.84
N PRO A 54 -9.82 15.52 -10.50
CA PRO A 54 -10.36 16.00 -9.25
C PRO A 54 -11.87 15.77 -9.18
N PHE A 55 -12.32 15.18 -8.07
CA PHE A 55 -13.74 15.03 -7.77
C PHE A 55 -14.09 15.77 -6.49
N HIS A 56 -15.30 16.34 -6.48
CA HIS A 56 -15.80 17.11 -5.35
C HIS A 56 -16.99 16.36 -4.75
N VAL A 57 -16.82 15.92 -3.51
CA VAL A 57 -17.89 15.36 -2.69
C VAL A 57 -18.65 16.49 -2.02
N LYS A 58 -19.96 16.35 -1.85
CA LYS A 58 -20.76 17.38 -1.17
C LYS A 58 -20.46 17.35 0.33
N THR A 59 -20.17 18.49 0.92
CA THR A 59 -19.83 18.57 2.35
C THR A 59 -21.01 18.31 3.28
N ASN A 60 -22.24 18.49 2.80
CA ASN A 60 -23.46 18.26 3.56
C ASN A 60 -23.95 16.81 3.57
N GLN A 61 -23.26 15.90 2.85
CA GLN A 61 -23.62 14.48 2.84
C GLN A 61 -22.84 13.70 3.92
N PRO A 62 -23.41 12.58 4.43
CA PRO A 62 -22.72 11.72 5.37
C PRO A 62 -21.33 11.31 4.87
N ARG A 63 -20.35 11.23 5.78
CA ARG A 63 -18.96 10.96 5.41
C ARG A 63 -18.77 9.63 4.68
N ALA A 64 -19.52 8.60 5.08
CA ALA A 64 -19.51 7.30 4.39
C ALA A 64 -19.98 7.42 2.93
N ASP A 65 -21.00 8.25 2.67
CA ASP A 65 -21.51 8.48 1.32
C ASP A 65 -20.54 9.27 0.45
N GLN A 66 -19.78 10.20 1.05
CA GLN A 66 -18.66 10.86 0.36
C GLN A 66 -17.64 9.84 -0.16
N TRP A 67 -17.31 8.83 0.66
CA TRP A 67 -16.38 7.78 0.25
C TRP A 67 -16.98 6.78 -0.74
N ARG A 68 -18.29 6.50 -0.67
CA ARG A 68 -18.98 5.72 -1.71
C ARG A 68 -18.97 6.41 -3.07
N GLU A 69 -19.15 7.72 -3.10
CA GLU A 69 -19.01 8.50 -4.34
C GLU A 69 -17.57 8.45 -4.87
N ALA A 70 -16.57 8.56 -3.98
CA ALA A 70 -15.17 8.38 -4.37
C ALA A 70 -14.89 6.99 -4.95
N LEU A 71 -15.44 5.92 -4.35
CA LEU A 71 -15.32 4.55 -4.84
C LEU A 71 -15.88 4.41 -6.26
N ASN A 72 -17.03 5.03 -6.54
CA ASN A 72 -17.62 5.00 -7.88
C ASN A 72 -16.74 5.68 -8.93
N VAL A 73 -15.94 6.68 -8.56
CA VAL A 73 -14.96 7.31 -9.47
C VAL A 73 -13.82 6.36 -9.82
N ILE A 74 -13.30 5.64 -8.82
CA ILE A 74 -12.06 4.87 -8.97
C ILE A 74 -12.26 3.41 -9.34
N ARG A 75 -13.48 2.88 -9.21
CA ARG A 75 -13.77 1.45 -9.43
C ARG A 75 -13.29 0.94 -10.79
N ASP A 76 -13.38 1.77 -11.83
CA ASP A 76 -12.97 1.38 -13.20
C ASP A 76 -11.46 1.18 -13.37
N LEU A 77 -10.64 1.64 -12.41
CA LEU A 77 -9.21 1.36 -12.35
C LEU A 77 -8.92 -0.09 -12.01
N ASP A 78 -9.78 -0.75 -11.24
CA ASP A 78 -9.60 -2.15 -10.81
C ASP A 78 -8.30 -2.39 -10.01
N GLU A 79 -7.77 -1.34 -9.35
CA GLU A 79 -6.63 -1.48 -8.45
C GLU A 79 -7.10 -1.87 -7.06
N MET A 80 -6.95 -3.16 -6.72
CA MET A 80 -7.49 -3.76 -5.50
C MET A 80 -7.01 -3.06 -4.22
N GLU A 81 -5.72 -2.74 -4.11
CA GLU A 81 -5.19 -2.08 -2.91
C GLU A 81 -5.87 -0.72 -2.67
N LEU A 82 -6.12 0.05 -3.74
CA LEU A 82 -6.79 1.33 -3.65
C LEU A 82 -8.28 1.18 -3.30
N ILE A 83 -8.94 0.18 -3.89
CA ILE A 83 -10.34 -0.13 -3.63
C ILE A 83 -10.53 -0.55 -2.16
N ASP A 84 -9.71 -1.47 -1.67
CA ASP A 84 -9.73 -1.92 -0.27
C ASP A 84 -9.49 -0.76 0.69
N TRP A 85 -8.54 0.11 0.36
CA TRP A 85 -8.29 1.32 1.17
C TRP A 85 -9.52 2.24 1.23
N VAL A 86 -10.23 2.45 0.11
CA VAL A 86 -11.45 3.28 0.10
C VAL A 86 -12.61 2.59 0.82
N LEU A 87 -12.79 1.28 0.66
CA LEU A 87 -13.79 0.49 1.39
C LEU A 87 -13.58 0.61 2.90
N LEU A 88 -12.32 0.57 3.32
CA LEU A 88 -11.97 0.81 4.71
C LEU A 88 -12.35 2.23 5.18
N GLN A 89 -12.15 3.26 4.35
CA GLN A 89 -12.59 4.61 4.72
C GLN A 89 -14.12 4.73 4.88
N ILE A 90 -14.89 3.95 4.11
CA ILE A 90 -16.35 3.84 4.27
C ILE A 90 -16.68 3.24 5.63
N GLU A 91 -16.08 2.09 5.98
CA GLU A 91 -16.30 1.41 7.25
C GLU A 91 -15.95 2.30 8.45
N VAL A 92 -14.78 2.96 8.40
CA VAL A 92 -14.36 3.92 9.45
C VAL A 92 -15.38 5.03 9.60
N ALA A 93 -15.89 5.58 8.50
CA ALA A 93 -16.88 6.64 8.54
C ALA A 93 -18.23 6.17 9.12
N GLU A 94 -18.65 4.94 8.87
CA GLU A 94 -19.84 4.34 9.46
C GLU A 94 -19.68 4.08 10.95
N ASN A 95 -18.54 3.54 11.37
CA ASN A 95 -18.23 3.31 12.77
C ASN A 95 -18.26 4.61 13.57
N LEU A 96 -17.65 5.67 13.03
CA LEU A 96 -17.69 7.00 13.63
C LEU A 96 -19.12 7.56 13.73
N ALA A 97 -19.94 7.37 12.71
CA ALA A 97 -21.36 7.78 12.75
C ALA A 97 -22.16 7.02 13.82
N ARG A 98 -21.76 5.79 14.15
CA ARG A 98 -22.34 4.97 15.24
C ARG A 98 -21.73 5.27 16.62
N GLY A 99 -20.78 6.21 16.72
CA GLY A 99 -20.08 6.52 17.97
C GLY A 99 -18.98 5.53 18.36
N ILE A 100 -18.64 4.58 17.48
CA ILE A 100 -17.57 3.60 17.71
C ILE A 100 -16.23 4.29 17.39
N GLN A 101 -15.37 4.41 18.40
CA GLN A 101 -14.01 4.94 18.22
C GLN A 101 -13.09 3.86 17.65
N ASP A 102 -12.68 4.02 16.39
CA ASP A 102 -11.66 3.18 15.76
C ASP A 102 -10.25 3.72 16.08
N MET A 103 -9.27 2.82 16.31
CA MET A 103 -7.87 3.16 16.59
C MET A 103 -7.09 3.60 15.34
N ARG A 104 -7.67 3.45 14.14
CA ARG A 104 -7.01 3.82 12.88
C ARG A 104 -6.73 5.33 12.81
N PRO A 105 -5.61 5.77 12.20
CA PRO A 105 -5.29 7.18 12.01
C PRO A 105 -6.40 7.91 11.24
N ARG A 106 -6.96 8.97 11.83
CA ARG A 106 -8.10 9.72 11.28
C ARG A 106 -7.59 10.99 10.63
N LYS A 107 -7.76 11.12 9.32
CA LYS A 107 -7.56 12.40 8.65
C LYS A 107 -8.90 13.02 8.29
N GLY A 108 -9.21 14.15 8.94
CA GLY A 108 -10.26 15.05 8.50
C GLY A 108 -9.87 15.72 7.17
N GLY A 109 -10.85 16.13 6.37
CA GLY A 109 -10.61 16.82 5.10
C GLY A 109 -11.43 16.25 3.95
N GLN A 110 -11.35 16.85 2.77
CA GLN A 110 -12.10 16.36 1.60
C GLN A 110 -11.56 15.00 1.10
N CYS A 111 -12.42 14.15 0.53
CA CYS A 111 -12.03 12.80 0.09
C CYS A 111 -10.93 12.82 -0.99
N HIS A 112 -11.02 13.74 -1.96
CA HIS A 112 -10.06 13.79 -3.07
C HIS A 112 -8.62 14.11 -2.62
N PRO A 113 -8.36 15.16 -1.80
CA PRO A 113 -7.03 15.39 -1.23
C PRO A 113 -6.46 14.19 -0.46
N LEU A 114 -7.30 13.47 0.30
CA LEU A 114 -6.85 12.28 1.05
C LEU A 114 -6.49 11.12 0.13
N LEU A 115 -7.28 10.89 -0.93
CA LEU A 115 -6.99 9.89 -1.95
C LEU A 115 -5.70 10.23 -2.71
N LEU A 116 -5.50 11.51 -3.06
CA LEU A 116 -4.30 12.00 -3.70
C LEU A 116 -3.07 11.83 -2.79
N GLU A 117 -3.22 12.12 -1.50
CA GLU A 117 -2.16 11.90 -0.52
C GLU A 117 -1.80 10.41 -0.42
N TYR A 118 -2.80 9.54 -0.28
CA TYR A 118 -2.58 8.09 -0.19
C TYR A 118 -1.84 7.55 -1.42
N THR A 119 -2.33 7.84 -2.62
CA THR A 119 -1.68 7.41 -3.87
C THR A 119 -0.29 8.02 -4.05
N GLY A 120 -0.08 9.25 -3.58
CA GLY A 120 1.23 9.91 -3.55
C GLY A 120 2.21 9.22 -2.60
N ASN A 121 1.74 8.79 -1.43
CA ASN A 121 2.52 8.02 -0.46
C ASN A 121 2.91 6.64 -1.03
N ARG A 122 1.97 5.95 -1.68
CA ARG A 122 2.25 4.66 -2.34
C ARG A 122 3.26 4.78 -3.47
N LYS A 123 3.18 5.84 -4.29
CA LYS A 123 4.19 6.15 -5.31
C LYS A 123 5.58 6.39 -4.70
N ARG A 124 5.68 7.19 -3.62
CA ARG A 124 6.96 7.44 -2.94
C ARG A 124 7.53 6.17 -2.31
N HIS A 125 6.69 5.36 -1.69
CA HIS A 125 7.08 4.06 -1.14
C HIS A 125 7.60 3.12 -2.24
N ALA A 126 6.88 2.98 -3.35
CA ALA A 126 7.32 2.16 -4.47
C ALA A 126 8.65 2.64 -5.06
N LEU A 127 8.89 3.95 -5.12
CA LEU A 127 10.18 4.51 -5.52
C LEU A 127 11.31 4.14 -4.54
N ALA A 128 11.07 4.23 -3.24
CA ALA A 128 12.05 3.83 -2.22
C ALA A 128 12.40 2.33 -2.33
N VAL A 129 11.39 1.47 -2.52
CA VAL A 129 11.59 0.03 -2.75
C VAL A 129 12.38 -0.23 -4.03
N LEU A 130 12.11 0.50 -5.11
CA LEU A 130 12.86 0.40 -6.35
C LEU A 130 14.34 0.81 -6.18
N HIS A 131 14.60 1.90 -5.46
CA HIS A 131 15.98 2.29 -5.13
C HIS A 131 16.68 1.19 -4.32
N PHE A 132 16.02 0.69 -3.28
CA PHE A 132 16.54 -0.40 -2.47
C PHE A 132 16.85 -1.66 -3.30
N ALA A 133 15.96 -2.06 -4.21
CA ALA A 133 16.17 -3.21 -5.08
C ALA A 133 17.37 -3.01 -6.03
N ARG A 134 17.49 -1.83 -6.65
CA ARG A 134 18.61 -1.50 -7.55
C ARG A 134 19.95 -1.43 -6.85
N ASP A 135 19.97 -0.91 -5.64
CA ASP A 135 21.21 -0.85 -4.85
C ASP A 135 21.58 -2.23 -4.34
N GLY A 136 20.60 -3.06 -3.94
CA GLY A 136 20.82 -4.47 -3.62
C GLY A 136 21.39 -5.29 -4.77
N GLU A 137 20.93 -5.05 -6.01
CA GLU A 137 21.49 -5.68 -7.22
C GLU A 137 22.96 -5.29 -7.45
N LYS A 138 23.33 -4.01 -7.23
CA LYS A 138 24.71 -3.54 -7.37
C LYS A 138 25.64 -4.08 -6.29
N GLU A 139 25.15 -4.14 -5.06
CA GLU A 139 25.92 -4.58 -3.89
C GLU A 139 25.97 -6.12 -3.76
N GLY A 140 25.22 -6.84 -4.59
CA GLY A 140 25.10 -8.30 -4.50
C GLY A 140 24.32 -8.76 -3.26
N LEU A 141 23.55 -7.87 -2.64
CA LEU A 141 22.63 -8.17 -1.54
C LEU A 141 21.39 -8.87 -2.10
N TYR A 142 21.58 -10.11 -2.52
CA TYR A 142 20.46 -11.04 -2.65
C TYR A 142 19.94 -11.28 -1.25
N THR A 143 18.65 -10.96 -1.04
CA THR A 143 17.80 -11.36 0.10
C THR A 143 18.42 -12.46 0.95
N VAL A 144 18.45 -12.29 2.28
CA VAL A 144 18.81 -13.30 3.29
C VAL A 144 18.53 -14.71 2.77
N ASN A 145 19.51 -15.33 2.12
CA ASN A 145 19.35 -16.61 1.44
C ASN A 145 20.05 -17.67 2.27
N SER A 146 19.83 -18.95 1.95
CA SER A 146 20.50 -20.05 2.64
C SER A 146 22.02 -19.89 2.65
N SER A 147 22.63 -19.35 1.58
CA SER A 147 24.08 -19.08 1.53
C SER A 147 24.53 -17.92 2.44
N TRP A 148 23.69 -16.90 2.64
CA TRP A 148 23.89 -15.83 3.61
C TRP A 148 23.78 -16.42 5.02
N HIS A 149 22.74 -17.21 5.32
CA HIS A 149 22.64 -17.91 6.61
C HIS A 149 23.84 -18.82 6.89
N SER A 150 24.32 -19.58 5.89
CA SER A 150 25.51 -20.43 6.04
C SER A 150 26.80 -19.64 6.23
N LYS A 151 26.98 -18.49 5.55
CA LYS A 151 28.13 -17.60 5.78
C LYS A 151 28.06 -16.90 7.13
N THR A 152 26.88 -16.49 7.56
CA THR A 152 26.65 -15.88 8.87
C THR A 152 26.83 -16.89 10.00
N GLU A 153 26.40 -18.15 9.83
CA GLU A 153 26.73 -19.26 10.76
C GLU A 153 28.24 -19.51 10.85
N ALA A 154 28.98 -19.42 9.74
CA ALA A 154 30.43 -19.61 9.74
C ALA A 154 31.20 -18.44 10.38
N LEU A 155 30.62 -17.24 10.37
CA LEU A 155 31.20 -16.03 10.97
C LEU A 155 30.84 -15.86 12.45
N LEU A 156 29.78 -16.52 12.92
CA LEU A 156 29.40 -16.54 14.33
C LEU A 156 30.19 -17.66 15.04
N PRO A 157 31.14 -17.33 15.93
CA PRO A 157 32.06 -18.31 16.50
C PRO A 157 31.40 -19.37 17.41
N GLU A 158 30.14 -19.16 17.80
CA GLU A 158 29.34 -20.12 18.56
C GLU A 158 27.92 -20.17 18.01
N THR A 159 27.43 -21.38 17.71
CA THR A 159 26.02 -21.59 17.41
C THR A 159 25.21 -21.14 18.64
N PRO A 160 24.29 -20.16 18.55
CA PRO A 160 23.56 -19.69 19.70
C PRO A 160 22.84 -20.87 20.37
N ARG A 161 23.04 -21.03 21.68
CA ARG A 161 22.44 -22.13 22.44
C ARG A 161 20.92 -22.04 22.28
N LYS A 162 20.20 -23.16 22.38
CA LYS A 162 18.74 -23.22 22.16
C LYS A 162 17.95 -22.15 22.93
N ALA A 163 18.49 -21.66 24.05
CA ALA A 163 17.95 -20.55 24.85
C ALA A 163 18.03 -19.16 24.18
N GLU A 164 19.02 -18.90 23.34
CA GLU A 164 19.25 -17.61 22.66
C GLU A 164 18.42 -17.46 21.37
N ARG A 165 17.86 -18.57 20.87
CA ARG A 165 16.95 -18.57 19.71
C ARG A 165 15.58 -17.94 20.00
N HIS A 166 15.27 -17.68 21.27
CA HIS A 166 14.02 -17.02 21.69
C HIS A 166 14.10 -15.49 21.64
N CYS A 167 15.28 -14.91 21.42
CA CYS A 167 15.47 -13.46 21.39
C CYS A 167 15.23 -12.90 19.96
N GLY A 168 14.06 -13.21 19.41
CA GLY A 168 13.57 -12.71 18.13
C GLY A 168 12.10 -12.32 18.26
N GLY A 169 11.76 -11.64 19.34
CA GLY A 169 10.40 -11.24 19.67
C GLY A 169 10.44 -10.24 20.82
N HIS A 170 9.50 -9.31 20.82
CA HIS A 170 9.22 -8.36 21.89
C HIS A 170 8.84 -9.08 23.22
N GLU A 171 9.77 -9.76 23.86
CA GLU A 171 9.58 -10.41 25.17
C GLU A 171 10.33 -9.61 26.23
N GLY A 172 9.85 -8.39 26.46
CA GLY A 172 10.38 -7.46 27.45
C GLY A 172 9.34 -6.51 28.05
N VAL A 173 8.05 -6.77 27.81
CA VAL A 173 6.96 -6.03 28.47
C VAL A 173 6.28 -7.00 29.44
N PRO A 174 6.49 -6.86 30.76
CA PRO A 174 5.75 -7.64 31.74
C PRO A 174 4.31 -7.13 31.73
N TRP A 175 3.36 -7.95 31.31
CA TRP A 175 1.97 -7.71 31.62
C TRP A 175 1.67 -8.39 32.95
N ASP A 176 1.70 -7.61 34.02
CA ASP A 176 1.10 -8.02 35.29
C ASP A 176 -0.39 -8.27 35.07
N ILE A 177 -0.83 -9.53 35.12
CA ILE A 177 -2.24 -9.89 35.20
C ILE A 177 -2.47 -10.40 36.62
N PRO A 178 -3.21 -9.66 37.47
CA PRO A 178 -3.55 -10.14 38.81
C PRO A 178 -4.58 -11.27 38.72
N GLU A 179 -4.43 -12.25 39.63
CA GLU A 179 -5.18 -13.52 39.72
C GLU A 179 -6.71 -13.39 39.76
#